data_AF-A0A828SSH9-F1
#
_entry.id   AF-A0A828SSH9-F1
#
_cell.length_a   1.000
_cell.length_b   1.000
_cell.length_c   1.000
_cell.angle_alpha   90.00
_cell.angle_beta   90.00
_cell.angle_gamma   90.00
#
_symmetry.space_group_name_H-M   'P 1'
#
loop_
_entity.id
_entity.type
_entity.pdbx_description
1 polymer ?
#
loop_
_entity_poly.entity_id
_entity_poly.type
_entity_poly.pdbx_seq_one_letter_code
_entity_poly.pdbx_strand_id
1 'polypeptide(L)'
;MWNNFVDMRISIKKPLSENAVKLILKKLISFGPLANQSLENSIIGNYQGVFEPRQNQIQENPQSHNVPEEPGYFTQMYAESNRSNVIDVTPVSQDFGGY
;
A
#
# COMPACT_ATOMS: atom_id res chain seq x y z
N MET A 1 -10.96 20.28 -1.32
CA MET A 1 -10.42 18.96 -1.69
C MET A 1 -10.94 18.43 -3.03
N TRP A 2 -12.22 18.58 -3.36
CA TRP A 2 -12.75 18.11 -4.65
C TRP A 2 -11.97 18.61 -5.88
N ASN A 3 -11.70 19.92 -5.99
CA ASN A 3 -10.98 20.48 -7.13
C ASN A 3 -9.59 19.85 -7.30
N ASN A 4 -8.83 19.67 -6.22
CA ASN A 4 -7.51 19.02 -6.28
C ASN A 4 -7.59 17.58 -6.81
N PHE A 5 -8.65 16.83 -6.47
CA PHE A 5 -8.88 15.50 -7.03
C PHE A 5 -9.20 15.56 -8.54
N VAL A 6 -10.02 16.52 -8.95
CA VAL A 6 -10.34 16.74 -10.38
C VAL A 6 -9.09 17.17 -11.16
N ASP A 7 -8.32 18.11 -10.63
CA ASP A 7 -7.07 18.61 -11.23
C ASP A 7 -6.04 17.49 -11.36
N MET A 8 -5.90 16.64 -10.34
CA MET A 8 -5.08 15.43 -10.42
C MET A 8 -5.55 14.54 -11.60
N ARG A 9 -6.86 14.27 -11.72
CA ARG A 9 -7.41 13.45 -12.82
C ARG A 9 -7.16 14.05 -14.20
N ILE A 10 -7.22 15.37 -14.32
CA ILE A 10 -6.89 16.09 -15.56
C ILE A 10 -5.38 15.98 -15.85
N SER A 11 -4.53 16.18 -14.84
CA SER A 11 -3.06 16.15 -14.97
C SER A 11 -2.53 14.80 -15.50
N ILE A 12 -3.14 13.69 -15.07
CA ILE A 12 -2.81 12.33 -15.54
C ILE A 12 -3.49 11.95 -16.86
N LYS A 13 -4.14 12.92 -17.54
CA LYS A 13 -4.89 12.75 -18.79
C LYS A 13 -6.01 11.70 -18.71
N LYS A 14 -6.58 11.50 -17.53
CA LYS A 14 -7.74 10.61 -17.31
C LYS A 14 -8.85 11.40 -16.62
N PRO A 15 -9.46 12.40 -17.29
CA PRO A 15 -10.52 13.19 -16.69
C PRO A 15 -11.69 12.31 -16.26
N LEU A 16 -12.45 12.78 -15.28
CA LEU A 16 -13.67 12.11 -14.84
C LEU A 16 -14.75 12.25 -15.91
N SER A 17 -15.44 11.16 -16.22
CA SER A 17 -16.69 11.23 -16.99
C SER A 17 -17.81 11.76 -16.11
N GLU A 18 -18.85 12.35 -16.72
CA GLU A 18 -19.99 12.90 -15.99
C GLU A 18 -20.67 11.85 -15.09
N ASN A 19 -20.78 10.61 -15.58
CA ASN A 19 -21.32 9.50 -14.80
C ASN A 19 -20.43 9.14 -13.59
N ALA A 20 -19.10 9.16 -13.77
CA ALA A 20 -18.17 8.94 -12.68
C ALA A 20 -18.26 10.06 -11.62
N VAL A 21 -18.37 11.31 -12.03
CA VAL A 21 -18.58 12.45 -11.13
C VAL A 21 -19.85 12.25 -10.30
N LYS A 22 -20.98 11.90 -10.93
CA LYS A 22 -22.25 11.63 -10.24
C LYS A 22 -22.12 10.51 -9.20
N LEU A 23 -21.45 9.41 -9.55
CA LEU A 23 -21.22 8.29 -8.63
C LEU A 23 -20.33 8.68 -7.46
N ILE A 24 -19.26 9.41 -7.72
CA ILE A 24 -18.32 9.85 -6.69
C ILE A 24 -18.99 10.84 -5.73
N LEU A 25 -19.75 11.82 -6.24
CA LEU A 25 -20.49 12.76 -5.40
C LEU A 25 -21.48 12.04 -4.47
N LYS A 26 -22.22 11.05 -4.99
CA LYS A 26 -23.12 10.22 -4.16
C LYS A 26 -22.37 9.50 -3.04
N LYS A 27 -21.20 8.93 -3.34
CA LYS A 27 -20.35 8.27 -2.33
C LYS A 27 -19.82 9.26 -1.29
N LEU A 28 -19.33 10.42 -1.71
CA LEU A 28 -18.83 11.44 -0.80
C LEU A 28 -19.93 11.93 0.16
N ILE A 29 -21.15 12.10 -0.33
CA ILE A 29 -22.31 12.44 0.52
C ILE A 29 -22.55 11.31 1.54
N SER A 30 -22.49 10.03 1.13
CA SER A 30 -22.65 8.91 2.06
C SER A 30 -21.53 8.80 3.10
N PHE A 31 -20.31 9.25 2.79
CA PHE A 31 -19.18 9.23 3.73
C PHE A 31 -19.25 10.36 4.77
N GLY A 32 -20.07 11.39 4.52
CA GLY A 32 -20.29 12.49 5.45
C GLY A 32 -18.99 13.20 5.85
N PRO A 33 -18.68 13.35 7.16
CA PRO A 33 -17.49 14.07 7.62
C PRO A 33 -16.17 13.49 7.10
N LEU A 34 -16.12 12.20 6.77
CA LEU A 34 -14.91 11.53 6.32
C LEU A 34 -14.64 11.69 4.81
N ALA A 35 -15.53 12.36 4.08
CA ALA A 35 -15.40 12.57 2.64
C ALA A 35 -14.05 13.20 2.23
N ASN A 36 -13.54 14.14 3.03
CA ASN A 36 -12.25 14.79 2.75
C ASN A 36 -11.07 13.81 2.85
N GLN A 37 -11.08 12.94 3.87
CA GLN A 37 -10.05 11.91 4.04
C GLN A 37 -10.08 10.90 2.88
N SER A 38 -11.28 10.54 2.41
CA SER A 38 -11.45 9.69 1.23
C SER A 38 -10.83 10.32 -0.02
N LEU A 39 -11.04 11.62 -0.22
CA LEU A 39 -10.46 12.38 -1.33
C LEU A 39 -8.93 12.44 -1.23
N GLU A 40 -8.37 12.74 -0.05
CA GLU A 40 -6.92 12.74 0.17
C GLU A 40 -6.29 11.39 -0.14
N ASN A 41 -6.85 10.29 0.37
CA ASN A 41 -6.38 8.94 0.06
C ASN A 41 -6.39 8.66 -1.44
N SER A 42 -7.43 9.14 -2.13
CA SER A 42 -7.58 8.98 -3.58
C SER A 42 -6.56 9.81 -4.35
N ILE A 43 -6.21 11.00 -3.87
CA ILE A 43 -5.19 11.86 -4.47
C ILE A 43 -3.79 11.24 -4.27
N ILE A 44 -3.45 10.87 -3.03
CA ILE A 44 -2.14 10.28 -2.70
C ILE A 44 -1.93 8.96 -3.44
N GLY A 45 -2.97 8.12 -3.52
CA GLY A 45 -2.93 6.84 -4.21
C GLY A 45 -3.15 6.93 -5.72
N ASN A 46 -3.41 8.11 -6.28
CA ASN A 46 -3.78 8.32 -7.69
C ASN A 46 -4.94 7.41 -8.14
N TYR A 47 -5.93 7.22 -7.26
CA TYR A 47 -7.07 6.36 -7.52
C TYR A 47 -8.12 7.05 -8.39
N GLN A 48 -8.80 6.27 -9.23
CA GLN A 48 -9.84 6.80 -10.10
C GLN A 48 -11.17 7.06 -9.37
N GLY A 49 -11.37 6.46 -8.21
CA GLY A 49 -12.59 6.58 -7.44
C GLY A 49 -12.29 6.94 -6.00
N VAL A 50 -13.35 7.24 -5.26
CA VAL A 50 -13.31 7.48 -3.82
C VAL A 50 -13.75 6.23 -3.09
N PHE A 51 -13.04 5.91 -2.01
CA PHE A 51 -13.25 4.71 -1.21
C PHE A 51 -13.54 5.08 0.24
N GLU A 52 -14.26 4.21 0.93
CA GLU A 52 -14.56 4.45 2.33
C GLU A 52 -13.26 4.66 3.12
N PRO A 53 -13.10 5.81 3.76
CA PRO A 53 -11.91 6.09 4.53
C PRO A 53 -11.91 5.12 5.71
N ARG A 54 -10.81 4.39 5.86
CA ARG A 54 -10.60 3.59 7.07
C ARG A 54 -10.64 4.58 8.22
N GLN A 55 -11.69 4.46 9.05
CA GLN A 55 -11.63 5.04 10.38
C GLN A 55 -10.35 4.49 10.98
N ASN A 56 -9.46 5.36 11.43
CA ASN A 56 -8.38 4.96 12.32
C ASN A 56 -9.08 4.42 13.58
N GLN A 57 -9.57 3.19 13.52
CA GLN A 57 -9.45 2.30 14.65
C GLN A 57 -7.96 2.35 14.93
N ILE A 58 -7.59 3.08 15.97
CA ILE A 58 -6.36 2.82 16.69
C ILE A 58 -6.38 1.30 16.79
N GLN A 59 -5.51 0.63 16.04
CA GLN A 59 -5.26 -0.78 16.24
C GLN A 59 -4.58 -0.81 17.60
N GLU A 60 -5.37 -0.74 18.67
CA GLU A 60 -5.04 -1.44 19.89
C GLU A 60 -4.94 -2.88 19.45
N ASN A 61 -3.71 -3.27 19.14
CA ASN A 61 -3.28 -4.61 18.79
C ASN A 61 -4.03 -5.61 19.68
N PRO A 62 -5.11 -6.28 19.23
CA PRO A 62 -5.55 -7.46 19.89
C PRO A 62 -4.58 -8.49 19.35
N GLN A 63 -3.56 -8.76 20.16
CA GLN A 63 -2.83 -10.02 20.12
C GLN A 63 -3.86 -11.14 20.32
N SER A 64 -4.63 -11.45 19.28
CA SER A 64 -5.63 -12.51 19.25
C SER A 64 -5.23 -13.42 18.12
N HIS A 65 -4.56 -14.49 18.54
CA HIS A 65 -4.35 -15.71 17.79
C HIS A 65 -5.64 -16.11 17.06
N ASN A 66 -5.64 -15.98 15.74
CA ASN A 66 -6.39 -16.87 14.88
C ASN A 66 -5.68 -16.94 13.54
N VAL A 67 -4.61 -17.74 13.54
CA VAL A 67 -4.03 -18.30 12.33
C VAL A 67 -5.01 -19.34 11.79
N PRO A 68 -5.55 -19.20 10.57
CA PRO A 68 -6.02 -20.36 9.82
C PRO A 68 -4.80 -21.27 9.61
N GLU A 69 -4.92 -22.54 9.98
CA GLU A 69 -3.90 -23.57 9.75
C GLU A 69 -3.73 -23.82 8.25
N GLU A 70 -3.09 -22.90 7.53
CA GLU A 70 -2.54 -23.18 6.21
C GLU A 70 -1.08 -23.63 6.38
N PRO A 71 -0.70 -24.80 5.84
CA PRO A 71 0.59 -25.42 6.10
C PRO A 71 1.71 -24.60 5.46
N GLY A 72 2.29 -23.64 6.19
CA GLY A 72 3.68 -23.15 6.15
C GLY A 72 4.32 -22.74 4.82
N TYR A 73 3.62 -22.85 3.68
CA TYR A 73 4.23 -22.89 2.35
C TYR A 73 4.63 -21.50 1.88
N PHE A 74 3.71 -20.52 2.06
CA PHE A 74 4.02 -19.12 1.83
C PHE A 74 5.10 -18.61 2.79
N THR A 75 5.15 -19.20 4.00
CA THR A 75 6.11 -18.78 5.03
C THR A 75 7.53 -19.21 4.72
N GLN A 76 7.70 -20.46 4.28
CA GLN A 76 9.00 -20.95 3.84
C GLN A 76 9.52 -20.20 2.61
N MET A 77 8.68 -19.95 1.60
CA MET A 77 9.15 -19.29 0.38
C MET A 77 9.66 -17.87 0.58
N TYR A 78 9.05 -17.05 1.46
CA TYR A 78 9.59 -15.71 1.73
C TYR A 78 10.93 -15.78 2.46
N ALA A 79 11.11 -16.77 3.34
CA ALA A 79 12.33 -16.91 4.14
C ALA A 79 13.49 -17.43 3.28
N GLU A 80 13.20 -18.34 2.35
CA GLU A 80 14.17 -18.90 1.40
C GLU A 80 14.60 -17.88 0.35
N SER A 81 13.67 -17.09 -0.19
CA SER A 81 13.98 -16.13 -1.25
C SER A 81 14.89 -14.98 -0.76
N ASN A 82 14.88 -14.66 0.53
CA ASN A 82 15.76 -13.64 1.12
C ASN A 82 17.12 -14.17 1.59
N ARG A 83 17.37 -15.48 1.56
CA ARG A 83 18.63 -16.06 2.07
C ARG A 83 19.75 -16.17 1.04
N SER A 84 19.47 -15.99 -0.25
CA SER A 84 20.37 -16.41 -1.33
C SER A 84 21.12 -15.30 -2.06
N ASN A 85 21.18 -14.06 -1.53
CA ASN A 85 21.95 -12.97 -2.16
C ASN A 85 22.89 -12.22 -1.20
N VAL A 86 23.43 -12.89 -0.18
CA VAL A 86 24.64 -12.39 0.50
C VAL A 86 25.84 -13.02 -0.21
N ILE A 87 26.36 -12.32 -1.21
CA ILE A 87 27.68 -12.63 -1.77
C ILE A 87 28.69 -12.28 -0.67
N ASP A 88 29.22 -13.30 0.00
CA ASP A 88 30.27 -13.14 0.99
C ASP A 88 31.59 -12.83 0.26
N VAL A 89 31.86 -11.54 0.07
CA VAL A 89 33.16 -11.07 -0.43
C VAL A 89 34.14 -11.10 0.74
N THR A 90 34.69 -12.28 1.01
CA THR A 90 35.83 -12.41 1.93
C THR A 90 37.09 -11.85 1.23
N PRO A 91 37.78 -10.84 1.79
CA PRO A 91 39.08 -10.46 1.27
C PRO A 91 40.09 -11.57 1.61
N VAL A 92 40.68 -12.17 0.57
CA VAL A 92 41.76 -13.16 0.73
C VAL A 92 42.96 -12.49 1.42
N SER A 93 43.24 -12.88 2.65
CA SER A 93 44.48 -12.53 3.32
C SER A 93 45.51 -13.59 2.93
N GLN A 94 46.36 -13.24 1.97
CA GLN A 94 47.41 -14.11 1.46
C GLN A 94 48.62 -14.03 2.41
N ASP A 95 48.68 -14.97 3.35
CA ASP A 95 49.86 -15.19 4.20
C ASP A 95 50.82 -16.13 3.46
N PHE A 96 51.96 -15.59 3.02
CA PHE A 96 53.06 -16.38 2.48
C PHE A 96 53.99 -16.78 3.63
N GLY A 97 54.01 -18.06 3.98
CA GLY A 97 54.94 -18.63 4.96
C GLY A 97 55.59 -19.94 4.47
N GLY A 98 56.93 -19.99 4.49
CA GLY A 98 57.78 -21.18 4.31
C GLY A 98 58.80 -20.95 3.18
N TYR A 99 60.12 -21.03 3.39
CA TYR A 99 60.95 -21.76 4.36
C TYR A 99 62.20 -20.96 4.74
#